data_AF-A0A1I4W7S2-F1
#
_entry.id   AF-A0A1I4W7S2-F1
#
_cell.length_a   1.000
_cell.length_b   1.000
_cell.length_c   1.000
_cell.angle_alpha   90.00
_cell.angle_beta   90.00
_cell.angle_gamma   90.00
#
_symmetry.space_group_name_H-M   'P 1'
#
loop_
_entity.id
_entity.type
_entity.pdbx_description
1 polymer ?
#
loop_
_entity_poly.entity_id
_entity_poly.type
_entity_poly.pdbx_seq_one_letter_code
_entity_poly.pdbx_strand_id
1 'polypeptide(L)'
;MVARFDVGVASLTRWVKNIHRKPQGFRQRKIDLDVLRQDILDYPEAYQYERAKRLDVTQNAIFLALKKLGITYKKNSEASQSRRKRTAYLPEEDCRL
;
A
#
# COMPACT_ATOMS: atom_id res chain seq x y z
N MET A 1 42.49 10.99 6.51
CA MET A 1 41.20 10.80 5.79
C MET A 1 40.06 11.62 6.39
N VAL A 2 39.96 11.77 7.72
CA VAL A 2 38.91 12.58 8.40
C VAL A 2 38.88 14.04 7.95
N ALA A 3 40.03 14.70 7.85
CA ALA A 3 40.14 16.10 7.45
C ALA A 3 39.67 16.41 6.01
N ARG A 4 39.46 15.39 5.16
CA ARG A 4 39.04 15.59 3.76
C ARG A 4 37.52 15.54 3.57
N PHE A 5 36.79 14.92 4.50
CA PHE A 5 35.38 14.58 4.30
C PHE A 5 34.45 15.06 5.42
N ASP A 6 34.95 15.65 6.51
CA ASP A 6 34.17 16.10 7.67
C ASP A 6 33.19 15.02 8.22
N VAL A 7 33.58 13.76 8.08
CA VAL A 7 32.80 12.61 8.53
C VAL A 7 33.60 11.88 9.60
N GLY A 8 32.93 11.53 10.70
CA GLY A 8 33.56 10.79 11.80
C GLY A 8 34.14 9.44 11.35
N VAL A 9 35.28 9.05 11.93
CA VAL A 9 36.00 7.80 11.61
C VAL A 9 35.08 6.58 11.66
N ALA A 10 34.19 6.52 12.65
CA ALA A 10 33.23 5.43 12.80
C ALA A 10 32.30 5.26 11.58
N SER A 11 31.87 6.35 10.96
CA SER A 11 31.03 6.29 9.76
C SER A 11 31.79 5.73 8.56
N LEU A 12 33.05 6.17 8.36
CA LEU A 12 33.91 5.61 7.31
C LEU A 12 34.14 4.11 7.52
N THR A 13 34.44 3.67 8.74
CA THR A 13 34.63 2.23 9.02
C THR A 13 33.36 1.40 8.77
N ARG A 14 32.17 1.96 9.05
CA ARG A 14 30.88 1.30 8.77
C ARG A 14 30.61 1.19 7.28
N TRP A 15 30.94 2.23 6.49
CA TRP A 15 30.77 2.23 5.04
C TRP A 15 31.74 1.27 4.35
N VAL A 16 33.00 1.22 4.78
CA VAL A 16 33.98 0.25 4.28
C VAL A 16 33.52 -1.18 4.59
N LYS A 17 33.01 -1.41 5.81
CA LYS A 17 32.51 -2.74 6.22
C LYS A 17 31.23 -3.16 5.49
N ASN A 18 30.39 -2.20 5.10
CA ASN A 18 29.12 -2.49 4.46
C ASN A 18 28.83 -1.43 3.39
N ILE A 19 29.36 -1.70 2.20
CA ILE A 19 29.30 -0.79 1.05
C ILE A 19 27.87 -0.70 0.50
N HIS A 20 27.10 -1.78 0.63
CA HIS A 20 25.71 -1.81 0.21
C HIS A 20 24.81 -1.08 1.20
N ARG A 21 23.96 -0.21 0.66
CA ARG A 21 22.91 0.46 1.44
C ARG A 21 21.96 -0.58 2.03
N LYS A 22 21.76 -0.52 3.36
CA LYS A 22 20.73 -1.32 4.02
C LYS A 22 19.34 -0.86 3.57
N PRO A 23 18.42 -1.77 3.18
CA PRO A 23 17.06 -1.40 2.88
C PRO A 23 16.40 -0.82 4.14
N GLN A 24 15.70 0.29 3.98
CA GLN A 24 14.90 0.84 5.05
C GLN A 24 13.67 -0.06 5.23
N GLY A 25 13.43 -0.53 6.45
CA GLY A 25 12.26 -1.35 6.75
C GLY A 25 10.95 -0.57 6.53
N PHE A 26 9.87 -1.31 6.25
CA PHE A 26 8.53 -0.73 6.17
C PHE A 26 7.99 -0.44 7.57
N ARG A 27 7.45 0.76 7.77
CA ARG A 27 6.71 1.08 9.00
C ARG A 27 5.35 0.39 8.96
N GLN A 28 5.10 -0.52 9.91
CA GLN A 28 3.79 -1.11 10.12
C GLN A 28 2.79 -0.03 10.55
N ARG A 29 1.63 0.01 9.88
CA ARG A 29 0.54 0.94 10.20
C ARG A 29 -0.54 0.17 10.98
N LYS A 30 -1.38 0.89 11.72
CA LYS A 30 -2.42 0.30 12.59
C LYS A 30 -3.56 -0.45 11.86
N ILE A 31 -3.58 -0.46 10.52
CA ILE A 31 -4.67 -1.07 9.75
C ILE A 31 -4.25 -2.48 9.35
N ASP A 32 -5.07 -3.46 9.74
CA ASP A 32 -5.04 -4.79 9.16
C ASP A 32 -5.65 -4.76 7.74
N LEU A 33 -4.87 -5.20 6.77
CA LEU A 33 -5.26 -5.20 5.36
C LEU A 33 -6.31 -6.28 5.08
N ASP A 34 -6.30 -7.38 5.81
CA ASP A 34 -7.21 -8.51 5.57
C ASP A 34 -8.63 -8.19 6.06
N VAL A 35 -8.74 -7.53 7.23
CA VAL A 35 -10.01 -6.99 7.73
C VAL A 35 -10.60 -5.96 6.75
N LEU A 36 -9.74 -5.07 6.20
CA LEU A 36 -10.20 -4.10 5.19
C LEU A 36 -10.67 -4.78 3.90
N ARG A 37 -10.03 -5.88 3.47
CA ARG A 37 -10.46 -6.66 2.30
C ARG A 37 -11.85 -7.27 2.51
N GLN A 38 -12.11 -7.85 3.68
CA GLN A 38 -13.42 -8.39 4.02
C GLN A 38 -14.50 -7.31 4.00
N ASP A 39 -14.27 -6.15 4.64
CA ASP A 39 -15.23 -5.02 4.63
C ASP A 39 -15.51 -4.50 3.21
N ILE A 40 -14.53 -4.56 2.30
CA ILE A 40 -14.72 -4.20 0.88
C ILE A 40 -15.59 -5.22 0.15
N LEU A 41 -15.46 -6.51 0.44
CA LEU A 41 -16.29 -7.57 -0.13
C LEU A 41 -17.73 -7.51 0.39
N ASP A 42 -17.90 -7.30 1.69
CA ASP A 42 -19.22 -7.24 2.33
C ASP A 42 -20.00 -5.99 1.90
N TYR A 43 -19.30 -4.86 1.75
CA TYR A 43 -19.91 -3.58 1.43
C TYR A 43 -19.19 -2.89 0.27
N PRO A 44 -19.32 -3.31 -1.00
CA PRO A 44 -18.59 -2.70 -2.12
C PRO A 44 -18.94 -1.21 -2.30
N GLU A 45 -20.18 -0.82 -2.02
CA GLU A 45 -20.70 0.54 -2.19
C GLU A 45 -20.39 1.49 -1.01
N ALA A 46 -19.85 0.98 0.10
CA ALA A 46 -19.64 1.80 1.29
C ALA A 46 -18.58 2.89 1.07
N TYR A 47 -18.91 4.10 1.54
CA TYR A 47 -18.00 5.24 1.50
C TYR A 47 -16.86 5.08 2.51
N GLN A 48 -15.71 5.70 2.22
CA GLN A 48 -14.51 5.61 3.07
C GLN A 48 -14.76 6.04 4.53
N TYR A 49 -15.63 7.03 4.77
CA TYR A 49 -15.94 7.50 6.11
C TYR A 49 -16.81 6.48 6.90
N GLU A 50 -17.66 5.71 6.22
CA GLU A 50 -18.45 4.65 6.85
C GLU A 50 -17.54 3.48 7.26
N ARG A 51 -16.64 3.08 6.36
CA ARG A 51 -15.62 2.06 6.64
C ARG A 51 -14.72 2.47 7.79
N ALA A 52 -14.36 3.75 7.85
CA ALA A 52 -13.56 4.34 8.92
C ALA A 52 -14.27 4.22 10.28
N LYS A 53 -15.57 4.47 10.30
CA LYS A 53 -16.39 4.30 11.51
C LYS A 53 -16.51 2.84 11.95
N ARG A 54 -16.57 1.88 11.02
CA ARG A 54 -16.62 0.44 11.33
C ARG A 54 -15.31 -0.09 11.90
N LEU A 55 -14.20 0.35 11.31
CA LEU A 55 -12.85 -0.11 11.65
C LEU A 55 -12.16 0.75 12.71
N ASP A 56 -12.84 1.76 13.27
CA ASP A 56 -12.32 2.75 14.22
C ASP A 56 -10.99 3.40 13.78
N VAL A 57 -10.92 3.78 12.51
CA VAL A 57 -9.73 4.39 11.89
C VAL A 57 -10.08 5.70 11.22
N THR A 58 -9.06 6.51 10.94
CA THR A 58 -9.26 7.75 10.20
C THR A 58 -9.52 7.48 8.72
N GLN A 59 -10.34 8.32 8.08
CA GLN A 59 -10.65 8.21 6.66
C GLN A 59 -9.39 8.20 5.77
N ASN A 60 -8.39 9.04 6.09
CA ASN A 60 -7.14 9.09 5.35
C ASN A 60 -6.35 7.77 5.43
N ALA A 61 -6.43 7.08 6.57
CA ALA A 61 -5.77 5.80 6.73
C ALA A 61 -6.38 4.74 5.79
N ILE A 62 -7.72 4.75 5.62
CA ILE A 62 -8.43 3.92 4.64
C ILE A 62 -8.05 4.29 3.20
N PHE A 63 -8.03 5.57 2.85
CA PHE A 63 -7.61 6.01 1.52
C PHE A 63 -6.21 5.48 1.15
N LEU A 64 -5.26 5.60 2.08
CA LEU A 64 -3.90 5.08 1.87
C LEU A 64 -3.87 3.55 1.79
N ALA A 65 -4.71 2.85 2.54
CA ALA A 65 -4.81 1.40 2.49
C ALA A 65 -5.42 0.91 1.17
N LEU A 66 -6.48 1.55 0.68
CA LEU A 66 -7.06 1.28 -0.65
C LEU A 66 -6.04 1.50 -1.77
N LYS A 67 -5.25 2.58 -1.69
CA LYS A 67 -4.18 2.86 -2.65
C LYS A 67 -3.10 1.77 -2.63
N LYS A 68 -2.77 1.21 -1.45
CA LYS A 68 -1.85 0.07 -1.34
C LYS A 68 -2.41 -1.21 -1.95
N LEU A 69 -3.72 -1.43 -1.83
CA LEU A 69 -4.41 -2.58 -2.42
C LEU A 69 -4.64 -2.44 -3.93
N GLY A 70 -4.36 -1.26 -4.51
CA GLY A 70 -4.60 -1.00 -5.94
C GLY A 70 -6.08 -0.88 -6.31
N ILE A 71 -6.96 -0.71 -5.32
CA ILE A 71 -8.42 -0.66 -5.53
C ILE A 71 -8.81 0.78 -5.86
N THR A 72 -9.18 1.02 -7.12
CA THR A 72 -9.74 2.28 -7.59
C THR A 72 -11.19 2.07 -8.02
N TYR A 73 -12.13 2.39 -7.12
CA TYR A 73 -13.55 2.29 -7.44
C TYR A 73 -14.04 3.58 -8.12
N LYS A 74 -14.55 3.44 -9.35
CA LYS A 74 -15.28 4.51 -10.05
C LYS A 74 -16.78 4.20 -9.96
N LYS A 75 -17.51 4.99 -9.19
CA LYS A 75 -18.97 4.89 -9.09
C LYS A 75 -19.61 5.36 -10.41
N ASN A 76 -20.28 4.46 -11.13
CA ASN A 76 -21.10 4.82 -12.30
C ASN A 76 -22.56 4.71 -11.87
N SER A 77 -23.29 5.82 -11.75
CA SER A 77 -24.70 5.76 -11.35
C SER A 77 -25.66 5.45 -12.49
N GLU A 78 -25.25 5.56 -13.77
CA GLU A 78 -25.86 4.91 -14.96
C GLU A 78 -24.87 4.86 -16.16
N ALA A 79 -25.18 4.05 -17.18
CA ALA A 79 -24.24 3.38 -18.09
C ALA A 79 -23.61 4.25 -19.20
N SER A 80 -22.29 4.13 -19.42
CA SER A 80 -21.72 4.47 -20.74
C SER A 80 -22.05 3.34 -21.71
N GLN A 81 -22.91 3.60 -22.70
CA GLN A 81 -23.09 2.78 -23.89
C GLN A 81 -21.75 2.67 -24.64
N SER A 82 -20.86 1.79 -24.18
CA SER A 82 -19.58 1.56 -24.84
C SER A 82 -19.07 0.17 -24.47
N ARG A 83 -19.32 -0.75 -25.40
CA ARG A 83 -18.65 -2.04 -25.68
C ARG A 83 -17.89 -2.71 -24.52
N ARG A 84 -18.29 -3.97 -24.25
CA ARG A 84 -17.64 -4.97 -23.37
C ARG A 84 -16.18 -4.64 -23.02
N LYS A 85 -15.95 -4.08 -21.83
CA LYS A 85 -14.65 -4.16 -21.16
C LYS A 85 -14.68 -5.36 -20.23
N ARG A 86 -13.70 -6.26 -20.42
CA ARG A 86 -13.57 -7.56 -19.75
C ARG A 86 -13.73 -7.46 -18.24
N THR A 87 -14.36 -8.48 -17.68
CA THR A 87 -14.45 -8.81 -16.24
C THR A 87 -13.11 -8.60 -15.55
N ALA A 88 -13.13 -8.00 -14.36
CA ALA A 88 -11.97 -7.72 -13.54
C ALA A 88 -11.01 -8.93 -13.49
N TYR A 89 -9.77 -8.72 -13.92
CA TYR A 89 -8.70 -9.70 -13.77
C TYR A 89 -8.21 -9.62 -12.32
N LEU A 90 -8.54 -10.61 -11.51
CA LEU A 90 -7.67 -10.99 -10.40
C LEU A 90 -6.43 -11.63 -11.07
N PRO A 91 -5.19 -11.19 -10.81
CA PRO A 91 -4.05 -12.00 -11.17
C PRO A 91 -4.15 -13.29 -10.37
N GLU A 92 -4.52 -14.36 -11.06
CA GLU A 92 -4.33 -15.71 -10.56
C GLU A 92 -2.85 -15.86 -10.18
N GLU A 93 -2.64 -16.47 -9.04
CA GLU A 93 -1.34 -16.77 -8.48
C GLU A 93 -0.56 -17.61 -9.50
N ASP A 94 0.54 -17.07 -10.02
CA ASP A 94 1.49 -17.84 -10.81
C ASP A 94 2.09 -18.94 -9.91
N CYS A 95 1.47 -20.12 -9.92
CA CYS A 95 2.05 -21.38 -9.47
C CYS A 95 3.33 -21.63 -10.28
N ARG A 96 4.49 -21.33 -9.66
CA ARG A 96 5.80 -21.77 -10.14
C ARG A 96 5.88 -23.30 -10.12
N LEU A 97 6.19 -23.87 -11.28
CA LEU A 97 6.90 -25.15 -11.39
C LEU A 97 8.35 -24.98 -10.89
#